data_AF-E3JBJ6-F1
#
_entry.id   AF-E3JBJ6-F1
#
_cell.length_a   1.000
_cell.length_b   1.000
_cell.length_c   1.000
_cell.angle_alpha   90.00
_cell.angle_beta   90.00
_cell.angle_gamma   90.00
#
_symmetry.space_group_name_H-M   'P 1'
#
loop_
_entity.id
_entity.type
_entity.pdbx_description
1 polymer ?
#
loop_
_entity_poly.entity_id
_entity_poly.type
_entity_poly.pdbx_seq_one_letter_code
_entity_poly.pdbx_strand_id
1 'polypeptide(L)'
;MRVHVVSDVHGRADALPAAAEGADAFICLGDLVLFLDYHDHSRGIMSDLFGAEAVRHMIELRTAQRFDDARDWSRTLWAGVEGDRATIMEAAIRRQYAAMFAAFPTPTYLTYGNVDLPHLYPEYLRDGLTLLDGQTVEIGGLRFGFVGGGLRTPMRTPYEIDDDEFATKVAAVGAVDVLCCHIPPHVPELVYDVEAGRFERGSEAILEAIQETQPKYALFGHVHQPLVDSLYIGATRCVNVGHFNAHGTPFVLEW
;
A
#
# COMPACT_ATOMS: atom_id res chain seq x y z
N MET A 1 -22.32 1.45 -12.18
CA MET A 1 -21.51 0.83 -11.14
C MET A 1 -20.50 1.86 -10.67
N ARG A 2 -20.44 2.13 -9.37
CA ARG A 2 -19.52 3.09 -8.77
C ARG A 2 -18.58 2.38 -7.80
N VAL A 3 -17.29 2.35 -8.12
CA VAL A 3 -16.26 1.69 -7.32
C VAL A 3 -15.30 2.73 -6.78
N HIS A 4 -15.11 2.73 -5.46
CA HIS A 4 -14.14 3.60 -4.79
C HIS A 4 -12.87 2.81 -4.51
N VAL A 5 -11.71 3.37 -4.87
CA VAL A 5 -10.41 2.70 -4.81
C VAL A 5 -9.45 3.54 -3.96
N VAL A 6 -8.73 2.90 -3.05
CA VAL A 6 -7.70 3.52 -2.20
C VAL A 6 -6.43 2.67 -2.15
N SER A 7 -5.28 3.30 -1.90
CA SER A 7 -4.03 2.64 -1.48
C SER A 7 -3.32 3.48 -0.44
N ASP A 8 -2.36 2.88 0.26
CA ASP A 8 -1.46 3.55 1.20
C ASP A 8 -2.27 4.16 2.35
N VAL A 9 -3.12 3.32 2.94
CA VAL A 9 -4.08 3.69 3.99
C VAL A 9 -3.36 4.10 5.26
N HIS A 10 -2.24 3.44 5.58
CA HIS A 10 -1.39 3.64 6.75
C HIS A 10 -2.17 4.10 7.99
N GLY A 11 -3.01 3.21 8.50
CA GLY A 11 -3.72 3.43 9.75
C GLY A 11 -4.90 4.41 9.71
N ARG A 12 -5.31 4.97 8.55
CA ARG A 12 -6.49 5.85 8.43
C ARG A 12 -7.83 5.12 8.38
N ALA A 13 -8.09 4.24 9.35
CA ALA A 13 -9.38 3.58 9.49
C ALA A 13 -10.54 4.57 9.66
N ASP A 14 -10.28 5.70 10.32
CA ASP A 14 -11.27 6.74 10.60
C ASP A 14 -11.90 7.32 9.32
N ALA A 15 -11.13 7.36 8.22
CA ALA A 15 -11.57 7.92 6.95
C ALA A 15 -12.27 6.92 6.03
N LEU A 16 -12.10 5.61 6.25
CA LEU A 16 -12.66 4.57 5.37
C LEU A 16 -14.19 4.62 5.23
N PRO A 17 -14.99 4.83 6.31
CA PRO A 17 -16.45 4.91 6.18
C PRO A 17 -16.92 6.07 5.30
N ALA A 18 -16.33 7.26 5.48
CA ALA A 18 -16.65 8.44 4.67
C ALA A 18 -16.20 8.25 3.22
N ALA A 19 -15.02 7.66 3.01
CA ALA A 19 -14.53 7.31 1.68
C ALA A 19 -15.38 6.25 0.97
N ALA A 20 -16.21 5.48 1.68
CA ALA A 20 -17.10 4.49 1.10
C ALA A 20 -18.48 5.04 0.70
N GLU A 21 -18.81 6.28 1.08
CA GLU A 21 -20.14 6.85 0.84
C GLU A 21 -20.48 6.90 -0.65
N GLY A 22 -21.57 6.24 -1.03
CA GLY A 22 -22.05 6.16 -2.42
C GLY A 22 -21.35 5.13 -3.30
N ALA A 23 -20.42 4.34 -2.77
CA ALA A 23 -19.80 3.24 -3.52
C ALA A 23 -20.71 2.00 -3.56
N ASP A 24 -20.82 1.38 -4.73
CA ASP A 24 -21.42 0.04 -4.90
C ASP A 24 -20.43 -1.06 -4.45
N ALA A 25 -19.13 -0.80 -4.57
CA ALA A 25 -18.05 -1.64 -4.07
C ALA A 25 -16.80 -0.81 -3.71
N PHE A 26 -15.99 -1.32 -2.79
CA PHE A 26 -14.76 -0.69 -2.34
C PHE A 26 -13.54 -1.54 -2.70
N ILE A 27 -12.44 -0.91 -3.10
CA ILE A 27 -11.17 -1.57 -3.38
C ILE A 27 -10.06 -0.95 -2.55
N CYS A 28 -9.24 -1.78 -1.90
CA CYS A 28 -8.06 -1.35 -1.15
C CYS A 28 -6.80 -2.06 -1.67
N LEU A 29 -5.82 -1.28 -2.14
CA LEU A 29 -4.60 -1.81 -2.77
C LEU A 29 -3.41 -1.96 -1.81
N GLY A 30 -3.68 -1.92 -0.50
CA GLY A 30 -2.73 -2.29 0.53
C GLY A 30 -2.10 -1.12 1.27
N ASP A 31 -1.00 -1.44 1.96
CA ASP A 31 -0.27 -0.57 2.88
C ASP A 31 -1.16 -0.08 4.02
N LEU A 32 -1.66 -1.03 4.81
CA LEU A 32 -2.55 -0.75 5.94
C LEU A 32 -1.78 -0.29 7.18
N VAL A 33 -0.53 -0.72 7.35
CA VAL A 33 0.27 -0.46 8.55
C VAL A 33 0.94 0.91 8.52
N LEU A 34 0.78 1.69 9.59
CA LEU A 34 1.54 2.91 9.84
C LEU A 34 2.64 2.65 10.88
N PHE A 35 3.87 2.50 10.43
CA PHE A 35 5.03 2.44 11.32
C PHE A 35 5.41 3.82 11.87
N LEU A 36 5.49 4.80 10.96
CA LEU A 36 5.94 6.16 11.19
C LEU A 36 5.17 7.10 10.27
N ASP A 37 4.67 8.21 10.79
CA ASP A 37 4.11 9.29 9.98
C ASP A 37 5.13 10.44 9.92
N TYR A 38 5.47 10.90 8.71
CA TYR A 38 6.47 11.95 8.50
C TYR A 38 5.93 13.36 8.77
N HIS A 39 4.61 13.54 8.76
CA HIS A 39 3.94 14.82 8.99
C HIS A 39 3.41 14.97 10.42
N ASP A 40 2.80 13.91 10.97
CA ASP A 40 2.29 13.89 12.34
C ASP A 40 3.03 12.84 13.19
N HIS A 41 4.12 13.27 13.83
CA HIS A 41 5.01 12.39 14.59
C HIS A 41 4.36 11.73 15.80
N SER A 42 3.12 12.12 16.16
CA SER A 42 2.35 11.48 17.21
C SER A 42 1.68 10.17 16.76
N ARG A 43 1.61 9.89 15.46
CA ARG A 43 0.93 8.72 14.89
C ARG A 43 1.89 7.59 14.53
N GLY A 44 1.35 6.36 14.57
CA GLY A 44 2.04 5.15 14.12
C GLY A 44 2.70 4.36 15.24
N ILE A 45 3.06 3.11 14.92
CA ILE A 45 3.56 2.14 15.91
C ILE A 45 4.76 2.65 16.68
N MET A 46 5.69 3.34 16.00
CA MET A 46 6.90 3.83 16.65
C MET A 46 6.59 4.97 17.63
N SER A 47 5.57 5.79 17.37
CA SER A 47 5.13 6.83 18.30
C SER A 47 4.44 6.20 19.53
N ASP A 48 3.60 5.19 19.32
CA ASP A 48 2.95 4.46 20.42
C ASP A 48 3.98 3.80 21.36
N LEU A 49 5.09 3.32 20.81
CA LEU A 49 6.14 2.63 21.57
C LEU A 49 7.14 3.59 22.24
N PHE A 50 7.54 4.66 21.55
CA PHE A 50 8.70 5.49 21.94
C PHE A 50 8.35 6.96 22.19
N GLY A 51 7.13 7.38 21.87
CA GLY A 51 6.66 8.75 21.97
C GLY A 51 7.01 9.63 20.77
N ALA A 52 6.23 10.68 20.58
CA ALA A 52 6.32 11.59 19.44
C ALA A 52 7.69 12.29 19.33
N GLU A 53 8.30 12.67 20.45
CA GLU A 53 9.61 13.34 20.46
C GLU A 53 10.73 12.43 19.94
N ALA A 54 10.70 11.14 20.30
CA ALA A 54 11.69 10.18 19.82
C ALA A 54 11.55 9.92 18.31
N VAL A 55 10.30 9.86 17.84
CA VAL A 55 9.98 9.73 16.41
C VAL A 55 10.38 10.98 15.63
N ARG A 56 10.08 12.18 16.14
CA ARG A 56 10.51 13.46 15.56
C ARG A 56 12.02 13.49 15.33
N HIS A 57 12.80 13.14 16.36
CA HIS A 57 14.25 13.09 16.24
C HIS A 57 14.73 12.07 15.19
N MET A 58 14.11 10.89 15.14
CA MET A 58 14.42 9.89 14.12
C MET A 58 14.15 10.38 12.70
N ILE A 59 13.03 11.10 12.50
CA ILE A 59 12.65 11.67 11.21
C ILE A 59 13.63 12.79 10.82
N GLU A 60 13.99 13.69 11.74
CA GLU A 60 14.99 14.74 11.50
C GLU A 60 16.33 14.17 10.99
N LEU A 61 16.81 13.08 11.60
CA LEU A 61 18.03 12.39 11.15
C LEU A 61 17.87 11.82 9.74
N ARG A 62 16.73 11.19 9.43
CA ARG A 62 16.46 10.61 8.09
C ARG A 62 16.33 11.68 7.02
N THR A 63 15.62 12.78 7.30
CA THR A 63 15.47 13.92 6.39
C THR A 63 16.82 14.58 6.11
N ALA A 64 17.71 14.65 7.10
CA ALA A 64 19.09 15.11 6.94
C ALA A 64 20.03 14.05 6.29
N GLN A 65 19.50 12.92 5.82
CA GLN A 65 20.25 11.80 5.23
C GLN A 65 21.29 11.17 6.18
N ARG A 66 21.16 11.38 7.49
CA ARG A 66 22.01 10.81 8.54
C ARG A 66 21.51 9.41 8.92
N PHE A 67 21.51 8.49 7.96
CA PHE A 67 20.90 7.17 8.11
C PHE A 67 21.57 6.30 9.18
N ASP A 68 22.89 6.40 9.35
CA ASP A 68 23.59 5.66 10.40
C ASP A 68 23.22 6.17 11.80
N ASP A 69 23.17 7.49 11.98
CA ASP A 69 22.71 8.09 13.24
C ASP A 69 21.25 7.71 13.55
N ALA A 70 20.38 7.66 12.53
CA ALA A 70 19.00 7.21 12.70
C ALA A 70 18.91 5.73 13.11
N ARG A 71 19.80 4.87 12.59
CA ARG A 71 19.89 3.46 13.00
C ARG A 71 20.38 3.35 14.44
N ASP A 72 21.38 4.13 14.82
CA ASP A 72 21.95 4.15 16.16
C ASP A 72 20.91 4.62 17.17
N TRP A 73 20.20 5.69 16.86
CA TRP A 73 19.05 6.15 17.64
C TRP A 73 18.00 5.06 17.80
N SER A 74 17.59 4.40 16.71
CA SER A 74 16.64 3.28 16.78
C SER A 74 17.15 2.15 17.67
N ARG A 75 18.45 1.81 17.61
CA ARG A 75 19.05 0.79 18.50
C ARG A 75 18.94 1.20 19.97
N THR A 76 19.16 2.47 20.30
CA THR A 76 19.01 2.96 21.69
C THR A 76 17.58 2.88 22.19
N LEU A 77 16.59 3.22 21.36
CA LEU A 77 15.17 3.11 21.69
C LEU A 77 14.80 1.66 22.00
N TRP A 78 15.20 0.72 21.14
CA TRP A 78 14.92 -0.70 21.32
C TRP A 78 15.67 -1.33 22.50
N ALA A 79 16.85 -0.83 22.87
CA ALA A 79 17.58 -1.31 24.04
C ALA A 79 16.84 -1.00 25.37
N GLY A 80 15.95 0.00 25.37
CA GLY A 80 15.13 0.37 26.51
C GLY A 80 13.81 -0.42 26.64
N VAL A 81 13.52 -1.33 25.70
CA VAL A 81 12.28 -2.11 25.68
C VAL A 81 12.56 -3.54 26.10
N GLU A 82 11.87 -4.02 27.13
CA GLU A 82 11.92 -5.42 27.54
C GLU A 82 11.07 -6.28 26.60
N GLY A 83 11.64 -7.39 26.13
CA GLY A 83 10.95 -8.38 25.30
C GLY A 83 11.54 -8.51 23.89
N ASP A 84 10.95 -9.41 23.11
CA ASP A 84 11.36 -9.63 21.73
C ASP A 84 10.74 -8.58 20.80
N ARG A 85 11.59 -7.92 20.01
CA ARG A 85 11.19 -6.86 19.08
C ARG A 85 10.15 -7.35 18.07
N ALA A 86 10.33 -8.54 17.49
CA ALA A 86 9.42 -9.05 16.48
C ALA A 86 8.02 -9.26 17.06
N THR A 87 7.94 -9.87 18.25
CA THR A 87 6.70 -10.08 19.00
C THR A 87 5.99 -8.75 19.31
N ILE A 88 6.72 -7.74 19.77
CA ILE A 88 6.16 -6.42 20.09
C ILE A 88 5.62 -5.72 18.83
N MET A 89 6.38 -5.77 17.74
CA MET A 89 5.97 -5.18 16.46
C MET A 89 4.74 -5.88 15.89
N GLU A 90 4.71 -7.21 15.89
CA GLU A 90 3.55 -7.98 15.42
C GLU A 90 2.30 -7.65 16.25
N ALA A 91 2.43 -7.58 17.58
CA ALA A 91 1.31 -7.20 18.45
C ALA A 91 0.77 -5.79 18.15
N ALA A 92 1.64 -4.84 17.78
CA ALA A 92 1.23 -3.50 17.36
C ALA A 92 0.55 -3.49 15.99
N ILE A 93 1.08 -4.25 15.02
CA ILE A 93 0.47 -4.43 13.70
C ILE A 93 -0.93 -5.05 13.83
N ARG A 94 -1.07 -6.08 14.67
CA ARG A 94 -2.36 -6.75 14.95
C ARG A 94 -3.42 -5.79 15.50
N ARG A 95 -3.03 -4.79 16.32
CA ARG A 95 -3.95 -3.75 16.80
C ARG A 95 -4.41 -2.83 15.67
N GLN A 96 -3.49 -2.42 14.78
CA GLN A 96 -3.88 -1.62 13.61
C GLN A 96 -4.78 -2.41 12.66
N TYR A 97 -4.48 -3.70 12.39
CA TYR A 97 -5.35 -4.56 11.59
C TYR A 97 -6.73 -4.72 12.18
N ALA A 98 -6.86 -4.94 13.49
CA ALA A 98 -8.18 -4.99 14.13
C ALA A 98 -9.01 -3.73 13.84
N ALA A 99 -8.40 -2.54 13.90
CA ALA A 99 -9.07 -1.29 13.57
C ALA A 99 -9.39 -1.15 12.06
N MET A 100 -8.43 -1.47 11.17
CA MET A 100 -8.64 -1.35 9.72
C MET A 100 -9.74 -2.28 9.22
N PHE A 101 -9.66 -3.57 9.56
CA PHE A 101 -10.63 -4.58 9.09
C PHE A 101 -12.03 -4.38 9.66
N ALA A 102 -12.13 -3.80 10.87
CA ALA A 102 -13.42 -3.37 11.42
C ALA A 102 -14.03 -2.19 10.64
N ALA A 103 -13.19 -1.28 10.11
CA ALA A 103 -13.64 -0.08 9.41
C ALA A 103 -13.96 -0.29 7.93
N PHE A 104 -13.47 -1.38 7.29
CA PHE A 104 -13.77 -1.62 5.88
C PHE A 104 -15.28 -1.76 5.61
N PRO A 105 -15.79 -1.11 4.55
CA PRO A 105 -17.17 -1.27 4.10
C PRO A 105 -17.38 -2.65 3.45
N THR A 106 -18.63 -2.95 3.06
CA THR A 106 -18.98 -4.19 2.37
C THR A 106 -19.81 -3.86 1.12
N PRO A 107 -19.49 -4.42 -0.06
CA PRO A 107 -18.35 -5.32 -0.33
C PRO A 107 -17.01 -4.56 -0.47
N THR A 108 -15.95 -5.13 0.10
CA THR A 108 -14.56 -4.69 -0.14
C THR A 108 -13.76 -5.82 -0.80
N TYR A 109 -13.01 -5.47 -1.84
CA TYR A 109 -11.98 -6.30 -2.44
C TYR A 109 -10.63 -5.71 -2.10
N LEU A 110 -9.71 -6.50 -1.58
CA LEU A 110 -8.45 -5.98 -1.09
C LEU A 110 -7.27 -6.84 -1.54
N THR A 111 -6.13 -6.19 -1.70
CA THR A 111 -4.82 -6.82 -1.72
C THR A 111 -3.93 -6.14 -0.68
N TYR A 112 -2.73 -6.65 -0.48
CA TYR A 112 -1.78 -6.15 0.52
C TYR A 112 -0.67 -5.33 -0.13
N GLY A 113 -0.05 -4.46 0.65
CA GLY A 113 1.11 -3.69 0.23
C GLY A 113 2.44 -4.29 0.70
N ASN A 114 3.54 -3.56 0.47
CA ASN A 114 4.87 -4.03 0.86
C ASN A 114 5.15 -3.89 2.36
N VAL A 115 4.38 -3.04 3.06
CA VAL A 115 4.53 -2.86 4.52
C VAL A 115 3.65 -3.79 5.36
N ASP A 116 2.81 -4.59 4.70
CA ASP A 116 1.84 -5.46 5.33
C ASP A 116 2.41 -6.84 5.72
N LEU A 117 1.64 -7.58 6.53
CA LEU A 117 1.88 -8.97 6.90
C LEU A 117 0.72 -9.84 6.36
N PRO A 118 0.76 -10.25 5.07
CA PRO A 118 -0.35 -10.96 4.44
C PRO A 118 -0.78 -12.24 5.15
N HIS A 119 0.16 -12.93 5.79
CA HIS A 119 -0.11 -14.15 6.55
C HIS A 119 -1.06 -13.92 7.74
N LEU A 120 -1.24 -12.68 8.20
CA LEU A 120 -2.16 -12.31 9.27
C LEU A 120 -3.55 -11.94 8.78
N TYR A 121 -3.70 -11.53 7.51
CA TYR A 121 -4.98 -11.06 6.96
C TYR A 121 -6.13 -12.06 7.13
N PRO A 122 -5.93 -13.38 6.92
CA PRO A 122 -7.00 -14.36 7.08
C PRO A 122 -7.67 -14.36 8.46
N GLU A 123 -6.98 -13.92 9.51
CA GLU A 123 -7.54 -13.82 10.87
C GLU A 123 -8.61 -12.72 11.00
N TYR A 124 -8.63 -11.74 10.08
CA TYR A 124 -9.49 -10.56 10.12
C TYR A 124 -10.54 -10.52 9.01
N LEU A 125 -10.48 -11.45 8.06
CA LEU A 125 -11.49 -11.55 7.00
C LEU A 125 -12.85 -11.93 7.58
N ARG A 126 -13.90 -11.35 6.99
CA ARG A 126 -15.31 -11.60 7.30
C ARG A 126 -16.12 -11.54 6.03
N ASP A 127 -17.36 -12.02 6.09
CA ASP A 127 -18.31 -11.93 4.96
C ASP A 127 -18.34 -10.50 4.41
N GLY A 128 -18.11 -10.38 3.10
CA GLY A 128 -18.04 -9.10 2.41
C GLY A 128 -16.64 -8.51 2.24
N LEU A 129 -15.59 -9.09 2.83
CA LEU A 129 -14.20 -8.74 2.58
C LEU A 129 -13.51 -9.86 1.79
N THR A 130 -13.06 -9.57 0.57
CA THR A 130 -12.44 -10.54 -0.33
C THR A 130 -10.97 -10.19 -0.57
N LEU A 131 -10.05 -10.98 0.00
CA LEU A 131 -8.62 -10.87 -0.30
C LEU A 131 -8.32 -11.52 -1.66
N LEU A 132 -7.61 -10.79 -2.53
CA LEU A 132 -7.22 -11.23 -3.87
C LEU A 132 -5.74 -10.95 -4.12
N ASP A 133 -5.01 -11.94 -4.63
CA ASP A 133 -3.61 -11.81 -5.04
C ASP A 133 -3.24 -12.84 -6.10
N GLY A 134 -2.75 -12.41 -7.27
CA GLY A 134 -2.61 -13.28 -8.44
C GLY A 134 -3.95 -13.84 -8.94
N GLN A 135 -5.05 -13.15 -8.61
CA GLN A 135 -6.42 -13.61 -8.77
C GLN A 135 -7.27 -12.57 -9.47
N THR A 136 -8.44 -13.00 -9.95
CA THR A 136 -9.42 -12.12 -10.62
C THR A 136 -10.81 -12.26 -10.03
N VAL A 137 -11.60 -11.21 -10.18
CA VAL A 137 -13.02 -11.19 -9.78
C VAL A 137 -13.81 -10.33 -10.76
N GLU A 138 -15.10 -10.61 -10.91
CA GLU A 138 -16.02 -9.75 -11.66
C GLU A 138 -16.70 -8.76 -10.72
N ILE A 139 -16.64 -7.47 -11.06
CA ILE A 139 -17.30 -6.38 -10.32
C ILE A 139 -18.07 -5.57 -11.36
N GLY A 140 -19.40 -5.51 -11.24
CA GLY A 140 -20.25 -4.73 -12.14
C GLY A 140 -20.05 -5.00 -13.64
N GLY A 141 -19.78 -6.25 -14.02
CA GLY A 141 -19.58 -6.69 -15.41
C GLY A 141 -18.19 -6.42 -15.99
N LEU A 142 -17.24 -5.92 -15.20
CA LEU A 142 -15.83 -5.81 -15.58
C LEU A 142 -14.99 -6.84 -14.81
N ARG A 143 -13.96 -7.39 -15.47
CA ARG A 143 -12.99 -8.30 -14.84
C ARG A 143 -11.86 -7.48 -14.21
N PHE A 144 -11.70 -7.61 -12.90
CA PHE A 144 -10.61 -7.00 -12.13
C PHE A 144 -9.55 -8.04 -11.80
N GLY A 145 -8.28 -7.69 -11.92
CA GLY A 145 -7.14 -8.50 -11.51
C GLY A 145 -6.36 -7.85 -10.38
N PHE A 146 -5.85 -8.63 -9.44
CA PHE A 146 -5.20 -8.13 -8.22
C PHE A 146 -3.80 -8.68 -8.04
N VAL A 147 -2.83 -7.80 -7.77
CA VAL A 147 -1.43 -8.15 -7.48
C VAL A 147 -0.90 -7.30 -6.33
N GLY A 148 -0.74 -7.88 -5.15
CA GLY A 148 -0.24 -7.21 -3.95
C GLY A 148 1.28 -7.34 -3.73
N GLY A 149 1.76 -6.68 -2.69
CA GLY A 149 3.15 -6.73 -2.21
C GLY A 149 4.09 -5.80 -2.98
N GLY A 150 5.38 -5.86 -2.64
CA GLY A 150 6.43 -5.11 -3.31
C GLY A 150 7.60 -5.97 -3.74
N LEU A 151 8.54 -5.36 -4.45
CA LEU A 151 9.81 -5.98 -4.85
C LEU A 151 10.89 -5.70 -3.81
N ARG A 152 11.89 -6.58 -3.70
CA ARG A 152 13.01 -6.41 -2.77
C ARG A 152 13.73 -5.07 -2.98
N THR A 153 13.84 -4.30 -1.89
CA THR A 153 14.53 -3.02 -1.84
C THR A 153 15.58 -3.01 -0.72
N PRO A 154 16.50 -2.02 -0.69
CA PRO A 154 17.36 -1.80 0.47
C PRO A 154 16.60 -1.49 1.77
N MET A 155 15.32 -1.07 1.68
CA MET A 155 14.48 -0.77 2.85
C MET A 155 14.01 -2.03 3.57
N ARG A 156 13.92 -3.16 2.87
CA ARG A 156 13.53 -4.47 3.42
C ARG A 156 12.21 -4.39 4.19
N THR A 157 11.19 -3.84 3.55
CA THR A 157 9.86 -3.77 4.13
C THR A 157 9.27 -5.18 4.32
N PRO A 158 8.31 -5.35 5.26
CA PRO A 158 7.82 -6.66 5.68
C PRO A 158 7.44 -7.67 4.60
N TYR A 159 6.87 -7.23 3.47
CA TYR A 159 6.42 -8.11 2.40
C TYR A 159 6.97 -7.69 1.03
N GLU A 160 8.27 -7.94 0.87
CA GLU A 160 8.97 -7.82 -0.41
C GLU A 160 9.35 -9.20 -0.94
N ILE A 161 8.95 -9.50 -2.17
CA ILE A 161 9.25 -10.75 -2.88
C ILE A 161 10.22 -10.49 -4.02
N ASP A 162 10.80 -11.55 -4.61
CA ASP A 162 11.64 -11.41 -5.78
C ASP A 162 10.84 -11.19 -7.07
N ASP A 163 11.54 -10.69 -8.09
CA ASP A 163 10.97 -10.33 -9.38
C ASP A 163 10.28 -11.53 -10.06
N ASP A 164 10.81 -12.76 -9.93
CA ASP A 164 10.22 -13.97 -10.53
C ASP A 164 8.91 -14.39 -9.84
N GLU A 165 8.87 -14.36 -8.51
CA GLU A 165 7.65 -14.62 -7.74
C GLU A 165 6.58 -13.56 -8.04
N PHE A 166 6.97 -12.28 -8.12
CA PHE A 166 6.05 -11.20 -8.46
C PHE A 166 5.53 -11.34 -9.91
N ALA A 167 6.40 -11.64 -10.88
CA ALA A 167 6.01 -11.85 -12.27
C ALA A 167 5.05 -13.03 -12.43
N THR A 168 5.23 -14.11 -11.64
CA THR A 168 4.31 -15.25 -11.60
C THR A 168 2.90 -14.83 -11.20
N LYS A 169 2.77 -13.94 -10.21
CA LYS A 169 1.48 -13.39 -9.78
C LYS A 169 0.83 -12.53 -10.87
N VAL A 170 1.61 -11.68 -11.53
CA VAL A 170 1.14 -10.86 -12.66
C VAL A 170 0.64 -11.75 -13.80
N ALA A 171 1.41 -12.78 -14.17
CA ALA A 171 1.03 -13.72 -15.22
C ALA A 171 -0.26 -14.51 -14.88
N ALA A 172 -0.45 -14.87 -13.61
CA ALA A 172 -1.65 -15.60 -13.15
C ALA A 172 -2.96 -14.80 -13.32
N VAL A 173 -2.89 -13.46 -13.27
CA VAL A 173 -4.05 -12.58 -13.48
C VAL A 173 -4.55 -12.65 -14.94
N GLY A 174 -3.61 -12.66 -15.90
CA GLY A 174 -3.91 -12.64 -17.33
C GLY A 174 -4.59 -11.35 -17.81
N ALA A 175 -5.30 -11.42 -18.94
CA ALA A 175 -6.03 -10.26 -19.48
C ALA A 175 -7.26 -9.91 -18.62
N VAL A 176 -7.38 -8.62 -18.28
CA VAL A 176 -8.45 -8.05 -17.43
C VAL A 176 -8.90 -6.69 -17.96
N ASP A 177 -10.07 -6.21 -17.54
CA ASP A 177 -10.52 -4.84 -17.83
C ASP A 177 -9.80 -3.81 -16.96
N VAL A 178 -9.54 -4.17 -15.70
CA VAL A 178 -8.87 -3.31 -14.71
C VAL A 178 -7.82 -4.12 -13.96
N LEU A 179 -6.56 -3.68 -14.05
CA LEU A 179 -5.46 -4.24 -13.28
C LEU A 179 -5.24 -3.42 -12.01
N CYS A 180 -5.35 -4.07 -10.85
CA CYS A 180 -5.16 -3.49 -9.53
C CYS A 180 -3.86 -4.03 -8.94
N CYS A 181 -2.87 -3.18 -8.77
CA CYS A 181 -1.57 -3.54 -8.22
C CYS A 181 -1.28 -2.72 -6.95
N HIS A 182 -0.45 -3.21 -6.05
CA HIS A 182 0.07 -2.31 -5.01
C HIS A 182 1.15 -1.38 -5.56
N ILE A 183 2.24 -1.93 -6.11
CA ILE A 183 3.33 -1.15 -6.71
C ILE A 183 3.02 -0.71 -8.16
N PRO A 184 3.56 0.43 -8.61
CA PRO A 184 3.37 0.94 -9.97
C PRO A 184 4.08 0.11 -11.06
N PRO A 185 3.67 0.22 -12.33
CA PRO A 185 4.52 -0.17 -13.45
C PRO A 185 5.83 0.64 -13.43
N HIS A 186 6.93 0.05 -13.89
CA HIS A 186 8.25 0.70 -13.86
C HIS A 186 8.39 1.80 -14.93
N VAL A 187 7.80 2.97 -14.66
CA VAL A 187 7.84 4.15 -15.52
C VAL A 187 8.36 5.34 -14.71
N PRO A 188 9.43 6.05 -15.14
CA PRO A 188 10.06 7.11 -14.36
C PRO A 188 9.08 8.14 -13.77
N GLU A 189 8.08 8.54 -14.54
CA GLU A 189 7.07 9.52 -14.14
C GLU A 189 6.12 9.01 -13.04
N LEU A 190 5.91 7.70 -12.96
CA LEU A 190 5.05 7.07 -11.97
C LEU A 190 5.82 6.61 -10.72
N VAL A 191 7.14 6.41 -10.85
CA VAL A 191 7.98 5.85 -9.77
C VAL A 191 8.90 6.87 -9.10
N TYR A 192 8.99 8.10 -9.61
CA TYR A 192 9.76 9.16 -8.95
C TYR A 192 8.91 9.85 -7.88
N ASP A 193 9.36 9.74 -6.62
CA ASP A 193 8.75 10.45 -5.49
C ASP A 193 9.43 11.82 -5.32
N VAL A 194 8.65 12.89 -5.50
CA VAL A 194 9.17 14.27 -5.50
C VAL A 194 9.52 14.77 -4.11
N GLU A 195 8.91 14.23 -3.05
CA GLU A 195 9.20 14.63 -1.67
C GLU A 195 10.40 13.86 -1.14
N ALA A 196 10.50 12.57 -1.44
CA ALA A 196 11.66 11.76 -1.12
C ALA A 196 12.86 12.04 -2.03
N GLY A 197 12.64 12.68 -3.19
CA GLY A 197 13.67 13.06 -4.16
C GLY A 197 14.38 11.86 -4.80
N ARG A 198 13.70 10.72 -4.93
CA ARG A 198 14.28 9.46 -5.42
C ARG A 198 13.27 8.63 -6.22
N PHE A 199 13.79 7.65 -6.94
CA PHE A 199 12.97 6.62 -7.58
C PHE A 199 12.63 5.52 -6.57
N GLU A 200 11.35 5.21 -6.45
CA GLU A 200 10.82 4.02 -5.80
C GLU A 200 10.83 2.84 -6.78
N ARG A 201 10.73 1.62 -6.25
CA ARG A 201 10.83 0.41 -7.06
C ARG A 201 9.47 0.02 -7.66
N GLY A 202 9.25 0.39 -8.93
CA GLY A 202 8.15 -0.17 -9.74
C GLY A 202 8.45 -1.55 -10.32
N SER A 203 7.47 -2.15 -10.99
CA SER A 203 7.55 -3.49 -11.58
C SER A 203 7.60 -3.47 -13.11
N GLU A 204 8.62 -4.12 -13.68
CA GLU A 204 8.73 -4.36 -15.13
C GLU A 204 7.66 -5.36 -15.60
N ALA A 205 7.37 -6.41 -14.82
CA ALA A 205 6.34 -7.39 -15.17
C ALA A 205 4.95 -6.75 -15.31
N ILE A 206 4.61 -5.76 -14.46
CA ILE A 206 3.37 -4.98 -14.62
C ILE A 206 3.40 -4.16 -15.91
N LEU A 207 4.52 -3.48 -16.19
CA LEU A 207 4.68 -2.69 -17.40
C LEU A 207 4.49 -3.54 -18.66
N GLU A 208 5.13 -4.71 -18.72
CA GLU A 208 5.00 -5.68 -19.80
C GLU A 208 3.56 -6.18 -19.94
N ALA A 209 2.91 -6.56 -18.84
CA ALA A 209 1.51 -7.01 -18.87
C ALA A 209 0.56 -5.91 -19.36
N ILE A 210 0.79 -4.65 -18.97
CA ILE A 210 0.02 -3.50 -19.46
C ILE A 210 0.21 -3.32 -20.96
N GLN A 211 1.45 -3.40 -21.46
CA GLN A 211 1.76 -3.25 -22.88
C GLN A 211 1.15 -4.38 -23.73
N GLU A 212 1.14 -5.60 -23.22
CA GLU A 212 0.60 -6.77 -23.91
C GLU A 212 -0.93 -6.80 -23.92
N THR A 213 -1.56 -6.62 -22.75
CA THR A 213 -3.00 -6.88 -22.57
C THR A 213 -3.86 -5.62 -22.65
N GLN A 214 -3.26 -4.44 -22.50
CA GLN A 214 -3.89 -3.13 -22.63
C GLN A 214 -5.23 -3.01 -21.86
N PRO A 215 -5.26 -3.26 -20.54
CA PRO A 215 -6.47 -3.08 -19.73
C PRO A 215 -6.96 -1.63 -19.82
N LYS A 216 -8.23 -1.36 -19.52
CA LYS A 216 -8.76 0.03 -19.52
C LYS A 216 -8.06 0.88 -18.47
N TYR A 217 -7.80 0.29 -17.31
CA TYR A 217 -7.15 0.93 -16.18
C TYR A 217 -6.07 0.04 -15.57
N ALA A 218 -4.99 0.66 -15.13
CA ALA A 218 -4.05 0.10 -14.17
C ALA A 218 -3.99 1.02 -12.95
N LEU A 219 -4.43 0.52 -11.79
CA LEU A 219 -4.54 1.27 -10.54
C LEU A 219 -3.48 0.77 -9.55
N PHE A 220 -2.76 1.68 -8.90
CA PHE A 220 -1.68 1.35 -7.97
C PHE A 220 -1.44 2.44 -6.92
N GLY A 221 -0.65 2.16 -5.89
CA GLY A 221 -0.21 3.12 -4.87
C GLY A 221 1.30 3.12 -4.72
N HIS A 222 1.79 2.88 -3.49
CA HIS A 222 3.19 2.76 -3.06
C HIS A 222 4.01 4.05 -3.13
N VAL A 223 3.86 4.84 -4.19
CA VAL A 223 4.54 6.14 -4.35
C VAL A 223 3.61 7.24 -3.89
N HIS A 224 3.95 7.90 -2.79
CA HIS A 224 3.03 8.82 -2.11
C HIS A 224 2.97 10.20 -2.77
N GLN A 225 4.08 10.65 -3.37
CA GLN A 225 4.15 11.93 -4.09
C GLN A 225 4.77 11.71 -5.48
N PRO A 226 4.07 11.02 -6.41
CA PRO A 226 4.63 10.73 -7.72
C PRO A 226 4.84 12.02 -8.54
N LEU A 227 5.74 11.99 -9.52
CA LEU A 227 5.93 13.11 -10.45
C LEU A 227 4.65 13.44 -11.23
N VAL A 228 3.89 12.42 -11.62
CA VAL A 228 2.52 12.55 -12.14
C VAL A 228 1.59 11.53 -11.48
N ASP A 229 0.34 11.92 -11.23
CA ASP A 229 -0.67 11.04 -10.63
C ASP A 229 -1.22 10.01 -11.63
N SER A 230 -1.08 10.26 -12.93
CA SER A 230 -1.62 9.41 -13.98
C SER A 230 -0.97 9.69 -15.34
N LEU A 231 -0.95 8.66 -16.19
CA LEU A 231 -0.55 8.75 -17.59
C LEU A 231 -1.16 7.61 -18.41
N TYR A 232 -0.95 7.62 -19.73
CA TYR A 232 -1.35 6.54 -20.62
C TYR A 232 -0.15 5.71 -21.07
N ILE A 233 -0.29 4.38 -21.02
CA ILE A 233 0.64 3.42 -21.65
C ILE A 233 -0.16 2.69 -22.74
N GLY A 234 -0.02 3.15 -23.98
CA GLY A 234 -0.92 2.75 -25.06
C GLY A 234 -2.36 3.21 -24.75
N ALA A 235 -3.32 2.28 -24.74
CA ALA A 235 -4.71 2.54 -24.41
C ALA A 235 -5.01 2.51 -22.88
N THR A 236 -4.08 2.00 -22.07
CA THR A 236 -4.26 1.82 -20.63
C THR A 236 -4.07 3.13 -19.89
N ARG A 237 -5.07 3.56 -19.12
CA ARG A 237 -4.92 4.67 -18.17
C ARG A 237 -4.30 4.15 -16.87
N CYS A 238 -3.05 4.50 -16.62
CA CYS A 238 -2.33 4.22 -15.38
C CYS A 238 -2.63 5.33 -14.37
N VAL A 239 -3.07 4.98 -13.17
CA VAL A 239 -3.47 5.95 -12.13
C VAL A 239 -2.91 5.53 -10.78
N ASN A 240 -2.15 6.43 -10.16
CA ASN A 240 -1.80 6.33 -8.77
C ASN A 240 -3.01 6.74 -7.91
N VAL A 241 -3.54 5.82 -7.12
CA VAL A 241 -4.68 5.98 -6.21
C VAL A 241 -4.22 6.01 -4.73
N GLY A 242 -2.91 6.18 -4.54
CA GLY A 242 -2.21 6.12 -3.29
C GLY A 242 -2.32 7.35 -2.41
N HIS A 243 -1.52 7.32 -1.35
CA HIS A 243 -1.44 8.36 -0.32
C HIS A 243 -2.78 8.66 0.39
N PHE A 244 -3.66 7.66 0.52
CA PHE A 244 -4.94 7.81 1.23
C PHE A 244 -4.73 8.28 2.68
N ASN A 245 -3.60 7.95 3.31
CA ASN A 245 -3.26 8.42 4.65
C ASN A 245 -3.38 9.95 4.83
N ALA A 246 -2.92 10.71 3.83
CA ALA A 246 -2.94 12.16 3.87
C ALA A 246 -4.28 12.74 3.41
N HIS A 247 -4.90 12.16 2.39
CA HIS A 247 -6.04 12.76 1.70
C HIS A 247 -7.40 12.30 2.24
N GLY A 248 -7.52 11.04 2.64
CA GLY A 248 -8.80 10.44 3.07
C GLY A 248 -9.86 10.36 1.95
N THR A 249 -9.48 10.58 0.69
CA THR A 249 -10.38 10.59 -0.47
C THR A 249 -10.06 9.43 -1.41
N PRO A 250 -11.07 8.67 -1.89
CA PRO A 250 -10.85 7.60 -2.84
C PRO A 250 -10.74 8.12 -4.27
N PHE A 251 -10.09 7.33 -5.13
CA PHE A 251 -10.28 7.42 -6.57
C PHE A 251 -11.61 6.76 -6.96
N VAL A 252 -12.39 7.39 -7.82
CA VAL A 252 -13.73 6.90 -8.20
C VAL A 252 -13.72 6.40 -9.64
N LEU A 253 -14.05 5.12 -9.81
CA LEU A 253 -14.42 4.53 -11.10
C LEU A 253 -15.94 4.51 -11.22
N GLU A 254 -16.46 4.94 -12.38
CA GLU A 254 -17.89 4.91 -12.67
C GLU A 254 -18.13 4.50 -14.14
N TRP A 255 -19.02 3.54 -14.35
CA TRP A 255 -19.44 3.06 -15.67
C TRP A 255 -20.86 2.50 -15.67
#